data_AF-A0A8S4GAA1-F1
#
_entry.id   AF-A0A8S4GAA1-F1
#
_cell.length_a   1.000
_cell.length_b   1.000
_cell.length_c   1.000
_cell.angle_alpha   90.00
_cell.angle_beta   90.00
_cell.angle_gamma   90.00
#
_symmetry.space_group_name_H-M   'P 1'
#
loop_
_entity.id
_entity.type
_entity.pdbx_description
1 polymer ?
#
loop_
_entity_poly.entity_id
_entity_poly.type
_entity_poly.pdbx_seq_one_letter_code
_entity_poly.pdbx_strand_id
1 'polypeptide(L)'
;MPLSPCLLSLVKQERHLVDYLRTCTNCGKFHSAIDGVVCGICSGTFHRECAGVLEGVVVAADWACLSCKRKRRQSNYDDTPVKGAAVSCNTNLINPIPATLSASGEIIAGAHGEAGDEAVMNSTANNATLEFHVDLALEIRSFREELGSLKTHCSNEIRGVSGEFKELREEISSFKAAIFACNKRLEDMEKRVEAMETNYSSNKSPAIESLEQDIEDLKMELHDRDQDLLGNDIQISHIPETKSENPIHLVSVIALKLGMTVDERDIVSAVRVGALRPAAGAAEGAAAASPQPTWASKENQRGST
;
A
#
# COMPACT_ATOMS: atom_id res chain seq x y z
N MET A 1 -22.22 -31.93 -23.61
CA MET A 1 -20.77 -32.17 -23.51
C MET A 1 -20.24 -31.35 -22.34
N PRO A 2 -19.66 -31.98 -21.29
CA PRO A 2 -19.15 -31.26 -20.13
C PRO A 2 -17.89 -30.48 -20.54
N LEU A 3 -17.85 -29.19 -20.23
CA LEU A 3 -16.68 -28.35 -20.46
C LEU A 3 -15.52 -28.81 -19.57
N SER A 4 -14.31 -28.82 -20.13
CA SER A 4 -13.07 -29.21 -19.45
C SER A 4 -12.87 -28.40 -18.15
N PRO A 5 -12.42 -29.04 -17.04
CA PRO A 5 -12.16 -28.37 -15.76
C PRO A 5 -11.26 -27.12 -15.86
N CYS A 6 -10.34 -27.07 -16.83
CA CYS A 6 -9.46 -25.91 -17.06
C CYS A 6 -10.19 -24.64 -17.55
N LEU A 7 -11.29 -24.79 -18.31
CA LEU A 7 -12.05 -23.63 -18.79
C LEU A 7 -12.90 -23.02 -17.67
N LEU A 8 -13.37 -23.83 -16.71
CA LEU A 8 -14.06 -23.33 -15.53
C LEU A 8 -13.15 -22.54 -14.59
N SER A 9 -11.86 -22.89 -14.49
CA SER A 9 -10.89 -22.11 -13.72
C SER A 9 -10.58 -20.76 -14.34
N LEU A 10 -10.45 -20.67 -15.67
CA LEU A 10 -10.21 -19.40 -16.37
C LEU A 10 -11.39 -18.43 -16.23
N VAL A 11 -12.63 -18.92 -16.35
CA VAL A 11 -13.83 -18.08 -16.17
C VAL A 11 -14.02 -17.65 -14.71
N LYS A 12 -13.57 -18.44 -13.73
CA LYS A 12 -13.55 -18.03 -12.32
C LYS A 12 -12.47 -16.99 -12.02
N GLN A 13 -11.31 -17.09 -12.69
CA GLN A 13 -10.24 -16.11 -12.60
C GLN A 13 -10.67 -14.75 -13.17
N GLU A 14 -11.39 -14.75 -14.29
CA GLU A 14 -11.91 -13.50 -14.91
C GLU A 14 -13.01 -12.85 -14.07
N ARG A 15 -13.86 -13.61 -13.37
CA ARG A 15 -14.88 -13.02 -12.46
C ARG A 15 -14.25 -12.32 -11.25
N HIS A 16 -13.11 -12.77 -10.76
CA HIS A 16 -12.39 -12.09 -9.67
C HIS A 16 -11.78 -10.74 -10.09
N LEU A 17 -11.51 -10.54 -11.39
CA LEU A 17 -10.99 -9.27 -11.91
C LEU A 17 -12.07 -8.19 -12.04
N VAL A 18 -13.34 -8.58 -12.22
CA VAL A 18 -14.46 -7.62 -12.39
C VAL A 18 -14.84 -6.95 -11.06
N ASP A 19 -14.64 -7.61 -9.92
CA ASP A 19 -14.93 -7.04 -8.59
C ASP A 19 -13.94 -5.95 -8.16
N TYR A 20 -12.88 -5.70 -8.95
CA TYR A 20 -11.81 -4.77 -8.60
C TYR A 20 -11.94 -3.38 -9.22
N LEU A 21 -12.86 -3.20 -10.18
CA LEU A 21 -13.05 -1.94 -10.88
C LEU A 21 -14.23 -1.16 -10.28
N ARG A 22 -13.95 0.06 -9.82
CA ARG A 22 -14.97 0.98 -9.31
C ARG A 22 -15.07 2.21 -10.21
N THR A 23 -16.27 2.77 -10.32
CA THR A 23 -16.50 3.99 -11.11
C THR A 23 -16.23 5.22 -10.25
N CYS A 24 -15.44 6.17 -10.76
CA CYS A 24 -15.20 7.43 -10.07
C CYS A 24 -16.43 8.34 -10.18
N THR A 25 -16.91 8.83 -9.03
CA THR A 25 -18.11 9.68 -8.94
C THR A 25 -17.91 11.06 -9.59
N ASN A 26 -16.66 11.55 -9.69
CA ASN A 26 -16.35 12.85 -10.30
C ASN A 26 -16.29 12.81 -11.84
N CYS A 27 -15.53 11.87 -12.42
CA CYS A 27 -15.30 11.82 -13.88
C CYS A 27 -16.03 10.69 -14.62
N GLY A 28 -16.66 9.75 -13.91
CA GLY A 28 -17.38 8.61 -14.48
C GLY A 28 -16.51 7.49 -15.06
N LYS A 29 -15.17 7.59 -14.99
CA LYS A 29 -14.25 6.54 -15.47
C LYS A 29 -13.97 5.49 -14.40
N PHE A 30 -13.59 4.28 -14.82
CA PHE A 30 -13.22 3.19 -13.91
C PHE A 30 -11.82 3.37 -13.31
N HIS A 31 -11.59 2.81 -12.11
CA HIS A 31 -10.29 2.69 -11.46
C HIS A 31 -10.19 1.42 -10.62
N SER A 32 -8.95 1.01 -10.34
CA SER A 32 -8.64 -0.05 -9.38
C SER A 32 -9.11 0.33 -7.97
N ALA A 33 -9.62 -0.65 -7.21
CA ALA A 33 -10.03 -0.46 -5.83
C ALA A 33 -8.90 0.07 -4.91
N ILE A 34 -7.63 -0.18 -5.26
CA ILE A 34 -6.46 0.27 -4.49
C ILE A 34 -6.14 1.75 -4.73
N ASP A 35 -6.34 2.24 -5.96
CA ASP A 35 -5.97 3.61 -6.36
C ASP A 35 -7.06 4.65 -6.10
N GLY A 36 -8.19 4.21 -5.53
CA GLY A 36 -9.32 5.07 -5.20
C GLY A 36 -9.25 5.65 -3.79
N VAL A 37 -9.89 6.81 -3.61
CA VAL A 37 -10.23 7.34 -2.29
C VAL A 37 -11.75 7.33 -2.10
N VAL A 38 -12.20 6.96 -0.90
CA VAL A 38 -13.62 6.89 -0.54
C VAL A 38 -13.97 8.08 0.34
N CYS A 39 -15.05 8.78 -0.02
CA CYS A 39 -15.58 9.86 0.81
C CYS A 39 -16.29 9.28 2.04
N GLY A 40 -15.87 9.66 3.25
CA GLY A 40 -16.49 9.19 4.50
C GLY A 40 -17.94 9.66 4.73
N ILE A 41 -18.45 10.59 3.91
CA ILE A 41 -19.80 11.16 4.05
C ILE A 41 -20.78 10.52 3.04
N CYS A 42 -20.46 10.53 1.75
CA CYS A 42 -21.36 10.01 0.71
C CYS A 42 -21.00 8.58 0.25
N SER A 43 -19.92 7.99 0.78
CA SER A 43 -19.37 6.68 0.37
C SER A 43 -18.98 6.59 -1.12
N GLY A 44 -18.95 7.72 -1.84
CA GLY A 44 -18.52 7.76 -3.24
C GLY A 44 -17.02 7.49 -3.38
N THR A 45 -16.65 6.75 -4.43
CA THR A 45 -15.26 6.47 -4.82
C THR A 45 -14.77 7.48 -5.85
N PHE A 46 -13.51 7.88 -5.74
CA PHE A 46 -12.88 8.89 -6.60
C PHE A 46 -11.46 8.45 -6.97
N HIS A 47 -11.00 8.77 -8.19
CA HIS A 47 -9.56 8.75 -8.49
C HIS A 47 -8.83 9.70 -7.53
N ARG A 48 -7.61 9.35 -7.12
CA ARG A 48 -6.73 10.25 -6.34
C ARG A 48 -6.58 11.62 -7.00
N GLU A 49 -6.36 11.65 -8.32
CA GLU A 49 -6.26 12.87 -9.12
C GLU A 49 -7.56 13.69 -9.08
N CYS A 50 -8.72 13.05 -9.28
CA CYS A 50 -10.03 13.71 -9.20
C CYS A 50 -10.35 14.24 -7.79
N ALA A 51 -9.76 13.63 -6.76
CA ALA A 51 -9.86 14.04 -5.37
C ALA A 51 -8.83 15.10 -4.96
N GLY A 52 -7.86 15.43 -5.83
CA GLY A 52 -6.75 16.34 -5.53
C GLY A 52 -5.75 15.78 -4.51
N VAL A 53 -5.62 14.45 -4.42
CA VAL A 53 -4.70 13.76 -3.52
C VAL A 53 -3.43 13.39 -4.29
N LEU A 54 -2.28 13.88 -3.83
CA LEU A 54 -0.99 13.53 -4.41
C LEU A 54 -0.64 12.05 -4.17
N GLU A 55 0.14 11.47 -5.08
CA GLU A 55 0.64 10.11 -4.97
C GLU A 55 1.52 9.94 -3.72
N GLY A 56 1.41 8.80 -3.02
CA GLY A 56 2.15 8.53 -1.77
C GLY A 56 1.57 9.15 -0.49
N VAL A 57 0.60 10.07 -0.57
CA VAL A 57 -0.05 10.62 0.64
C VAL A 57 -1.10 9.64 1.17
N VAL A 58 -1.01 9.30 2.46
CA VAL A 58 -2.03 8.52 3.18
C VAL A 58 -3.22 9.43 3.45
N VAL A 59 -4.40 9.02 3.01
CA VAL A 59 -5.64 9.77 3.19
C VAL A 59 -6.28 9.37 4.51
N ALA A 60 -6.61 10.35 5.35
CA ALA A 60 -7.30 10.11 6.61
C ALA A 60 -8.71 9.51 6.38
N ALA A 61 -9.16 8.68 7.31
CA ALA A 61 -10.46 7.99 7.21
C ALA A 61 -11.67 8.95 7.18
N ASP A 62 -11.50 10.18 7.67
CA ASP A 62 -12.51 11.25 7.68
C ASP A 62 -12.47 12.14 6.43
N TRP A 63 -11.71 11.75 5.40
CA TRP A 63 -11.65 12.51 4.16
C TRP A 63 -13.02 12.63 3.49
N ALA A 64 -13.34 13.85 3.06
CA ALA A 64 -14.59 14.18 2.39
C ALA A 64 -14.33 14.77 1.01
N CYS A 65 -15.14 14.37 0.03
CA CYS A 65 -15.07 14.91 -1.33
C CYS A 65 -15.47 16.40 -1.37
N LEU A 66 -15.10 17.10 -2.45
CA LEU A 66 -15.36 18.54 -2.61
C LEU A 66 -16.86 18.88 -2.48
N SER A 67 -17.75 18.05 -3.01
CA SER A 67 -19.20 18.25 -2.91
C SER A 67 -19.71 18.16 -1.46
N CYS A 68 -19.22 17.18 -0.69
CA CYS A 68 -19.55 17.05 0.73
C CYS A 68 -18.90 18.14 1.59
N LYS A 69 -17.65 18.54 1.28
CA LYS A 69 -16.97 19.66 1.96
C LYS A 69 -17.71 20.99 1.77
N ARG A 70 -18.21 21.27 0.56
CA ARG A 70 -19.04 22.47 0.29
C ARG A 70 -20.34 22.44 1.07
N LYS A 71 -21.00 21.28 1.17
CA LYS A 71 -22.22 21.11 1.98
C LYS A 71 -21.98 21.21 3.49
N ARG A 72 -20.78 20.88 3.97
CA ARG A 72 -20.42 20.93 5.40
C ARG A 72 -20.30 22.37 5.95
N ARG A 73 -20.29 23.39 5.09
CA ARG A 73 -20.26 24.80 5.50
C ARG A 73 -21.64 25.46 5.36
N GLN A 74 -22.63 25.06 6.16
CA GLN A 74 -23.75 25.96 6.48
C GLN A 74 -24.68 25.45 7.61
N SER A 75 -24.22 24.67 8.59
CA SER A 75 -25.03 24.39 9.78
C SER A 75 -24.31 24.86 11.03
N ASN A 76 -24.87 25.88 11.66
CA ASN A 76 -24.50 26.47 12.96
C ASN A 76 -23.29 27.42 12.94
N TYR A 77 -23.56 28.65 12.49
CA TYR A 77 -22.90 29.86 12.98
C TYR A 77 -23.87 30.57 13.94
N ASP A 78 -24.16 29.96 15.09
CA ASP A 78 -24.89 30.59 16.19
C ASP A 78 -24.05 30.75 17.47
N ASP A 79 -22.77 30.37 17.45
CA ASP A 79 -21.86 30.61 18.58
C ASP A 79 -20.60 31.37 18.15
N THR A 80 -20.72 32.69 18.11
CA THR A 80 -19.58 33.60 18.30
C THR A 80 -19.18 33.64 19.78
N PRO A 81 -17.93 33.30 20.14
CA PRO A 81 -17.27 33.95 21.25
C PRO A 81 -16.35 35.06 20.73
N VAL A 82 -16.48 36.21 21.36
CA VAL A 82 -15.78 37.45 21.10
C VAL A 82 -14.26 37.29 21.30
N LYS A 83 -13.49 37.93 20.40
CA LYS A 83 -12.07 38.33 20.47
C LYS A 83 -11.30 37.97 21.76
N GLY A 84 -10.22 37.20 21.60
CA GLY A 84 -9.13 37.10 22.57
C GLY A 84 -7.81 36.72 21.91
N ALA A 85 -6.94 37.73 21.74
CA ALA A 85 -5.49 37.75 21.57
C ALA A 85 -4.73 36.54 20.97
N ALA A 86 -3.99 36.85 19.90
CA ALA A 86 -2.83 36.11 19.41
C ALA A 86 -1.68 36.09 20.43
N VAL A 87 -0.98 34.96 20.58
CA VAL A 87 0.50 34.85 20.53
C VAL A 87 0.86 33.40 20.13
N SER A 88 1.88 33.30 19.28
CA SER A 88 2.38 32.14 18.54
C SER A 88 3.43 31.33 19.30
N CYS A 89 3.52 30.02 18.99
CA CYS A 89 4.68 29.10 18.85
C CYS A 89 5.81 29.07 19.92
N ASN A 90 6.54 27.99 20.24
CA ASN A 90 6.67 26.62 19.71
C ASN A 90 7.47 25.72 20.71
N THR A 91 7.44 24.41 20.45
CA THR A 91 8.49 23.36 20.65
C THR A 91 8.88 22.80 22.03
N ASN A 92 8.64 21.48 22.15
CA ASN A 92 9.51 20.38 22.60
C ASN A 92 10.39 20.51 23.85
N LEU A 93 10.15 19.63 24.84
CA LEU A 93 11.11 18.91 25.72
C LEU A 93 10.29 17.94 26.60
N ILE A 94 10.15 16.66 26.22
CA ILE A 94 10.90 15.50 26.74
C ILE A 94 11.25 15.61 28.24
N ASN A 95 10.44 14.95 29.08
CA ASN A 95 10.83 14.48 30.42
C ASN A 95 10.93 12.95 30.39
N PRO A 96 11.87 12.37 31.15
CA PRO A 96 11.56 11.16 31.90
C PRO A 96 11.82 11.32 33.40
N ILE A 97 10.83 10.91 34.18
CA ILE A 97 10.85 10.75 35.63
C ILE A 97 11.48 9.38 35.97
N PRO A 98 12.35 9.28 36.99
CA PRO A 98 12.54 8.02 37.71
C PRO A 98 11.79 8.04 39.05
N ALA A 99 11.00 6.99 39.26
CA ALA A 99 10.36 6.65 40.51
C ALA A 99 11.35 5.89 41.41
N THR A 100 11.48 6.31 42.68
CA THR A 100 11.81 5.44 43.82
C THR A 100 11.49 6.18 45.12
N LEU A 101 10.35 5.87 45.75
CA LEU A 101 10.17 6.11 47.18
C LEU A 101 9.69 4.82 47.82
N SER A 102 10.57 4.32 48.68
CA SER A 102 10.49 3.06 49.40
C SER A 102 9.66 3.23 50.67
N ALA A 103 8.95 2.16 51.01
CA ALA A 103 8.14 1.99 52.21
C ALA A 103 8.99 1.79 53.48
N SER A 104 8.40 2.15 54.63
CA SER A 104 8.47 1.55 55.99
C SER A 104 8.13 2.68 56.99
N GLY A 105 7.15 2.63 57.88
CA GLY A 105 6.48 1.50 58.52
C GLY A 105 6.97 1.38 59.96
N GLU A 106 6.45 2.21 60.89
CA GLU A 106 6.52 1.94 62.34
C GLU A 106 5.47 2.76 63.10
N ILE A 107 4.47 2.06 63.66
CA ILE A 107 3.49 2.56 64.62
C ILE A 107 3.88 1.96 65.96
N ILE A 108 4.27 2.79 66.92
CA ILE A 108 4.51 2.37 68.31
C ILE A 108 3.24 2.62 69.11
N ALA A 109 2.61 1.53 69.54
CA ALA A 109 1.60 1.52 70.59
C ALA A 109 2.27 1.65 71.96
N GLY A 110 1.76 2.54 72.81
CA GLY A 110 2.14 2.68 74.21
C GLY A 110 0.91 2.95 75.06
N ALA A 111 0.45 1.92 75.77
CA ALA A 111 -0.53 1.98 76.84
C ALA A 111 0.17 2.07 78.21
N HIS A 112 -0.63 2.31 79.27
CA HIS A 112 -0.33 2.58 80.69
C HIS A 112 -0.17 4.07 81.01
N GLY A 113 -0.84 4.66 82.00
CA GLY A 113 -1.77 4.18 83.02
C GLY A 113 -1.64 5.08 84.26
N GLU A 114 -2.78 5.48 84.85
CA GLU A 114 -3.01 5.85 86.28
C GLU A 114 -2.19 7.02 86.88
N ALA A 115 -2.60 7.83 87.87
CA ALA A 115 -3.78 8.03 88.71
C ALA A 115 -3.54 9.33 89.53
N GLY A 116 -4.61 9.92 90.09
CA GLY A 116 -4.59 10.96 91.14
C GLY A 116 -4.35 12.39 90.63
N ASP A 117 -4.97 13.44 91.16
CA ASP A 117 -5.68 13.61 92.42
C ASP A 117 -6.58 14.86 92.37
N GLU A 118 -7.47 14.94 93.35
CA GLU A 118 -8.58 15.88 93.56
C GLU A 118 -8.32 17.39 93.36
N ALA A 119 -9.35 18.12 92.91
CA ALA A 119 -9.79 19.36 93.57
C ALA A 119 -11.23 19.73 93.21
N VAL A 120 -12.06 19.69 94.24
CA VAL A 120 -13.41 20.23 94.38
C VAL A 120 -13.45 21.74 94.06
N MET A 121 -14.39 22.21 93.22
CA MET A 121 -15.00 23.53 93.42
C MET A 121 -16.33 23.77 92.66
N ASN A 122 -17.35 24.05 93.47
CA ASN A 122 -18.54 24.88 93.27
C ASN A 122 -19.66 24.49 92.27
N SER A 123 -20.80 24.14 92.86
CA SER A 123 -22.13 24.04 92.26
C SER A 123 -23.04 25.14 92.79
N THR A 124 -23.20 26.27 92.09
CA THR A 124 -24.40 27.14 92.22
C THR A 124 -24.58 28.10 91.03
N ALA A 125 -24.51 27.61 89.79
CA ALA A 125 -24.84 28.40 88.57
C ALA A 125 -25.55 27.55 87.49
N ASN A 126 -26.24 26.49 87.88
CA ASN A 126 -26.52 25.31 87.04
C ASN A 126 -27.80 25.33 86.20
N ASN A 127 -28.50 26.45 86.01
CA ASN A 127 -29.80 26.41 85.28
C ASN A 127 -29.85 27.19 83.95
N ALA A 128 -28.90 28.09 83.66
CA ALA A 128 -28.79 28.74 82.34
C ALA A 128 -27.65 28.17 81.48
N THR A 129 -26.60 27.62 82.12
CA THR A 129 -25.55 26.82 81.48
C THR A 129 -26.07 25.49 80.96
N LEU A 130 -27.14 24.95 81.54
CA LEU A 130 -27.68 23.63 81.18
C LEU A 130 -28.29 23.62 79.77
N GLU A 131 -29.00 24.69 79.35
CA GLU A 131 -29.51 24.82 77.97
C GLU A 131 -28.37 24.97 76.95
N PHE A 132 -27.37 25.81 77.22
CA PHE A 132 -26.20 25.97 76.35
C PHE A 132 -25.36 24.68 76.24
N HIS A 133 -25.23 23.91 77.32
CA HIS A 133 -24.55 22.61 77.30
C HIS A 133 -25.32 21.56 76.51
N VAL A 134 -26.65 21.61 76.49
CA VAL A 134 -27.47 20.72 75.66
C VAL A 134 -27.31 21.06 74.18
N ASP A 135 -27.36 22.33 73.80
CA ASP A 135 -27.15 22.76 72.41
C ASP A 135 -25.75 22.38 71.89
N LEU A 136 -24.71 22.64 72.70
CA LEU A 136 -23.34 22.23 72.37
C LEU A 136 -23.19 20.70 72.26
N ALA A 137 -23.87 19.93 73.13
CA ALA A 137 -23.84 18.47 73.06
C ALA A 137 -24.54 17.92 71.80
N LEU A 138 -25.61 18.58 71.35
CA LEU A 138 -26.30 18.26 70.10
C LEU A 138 -25.43 18.62 68.88
N GLU A 139 -24.74 19.76 68.90
CA GLU A 139 -23.83 20.16 67.83
C GLU A 139 -22.61 19.23 67.73
N ILE A 140 -22.01 18.85 68.87
CA ILE A 140 -20.93 17.85 68.90
C ILE A 140 -21.41 16.49 68.37
N ARG A 141 -22.66 16.10 68.65
CA ARG A 141 -23.25 14.87 68.11
C ARG A 141 -23.41 14.97 66.59
N SER A 142 -23.97 16.07 66.09
CA SER A 142 -24.10 16.34 64.65
C SER A 142 -22.74 16.29 63.95
N PHE A 143 -21.72 16.95 64.50
CA PHE A 143 -20.38 16.95 63.92
C PHE A 143 -19.73 15.55 63.91
N ARG A 144 -19.97 14.73 64.96
CA ARG A 144 -19.51 13.33 64.98
C ARG A 144 -20.20 12.48 63.93
N GLU A 145 -21.49 12.70 63.68
CA GLU A 145 -22.24 12.03 62.63
C GLU A 145 -21.73 12.44 61.24
N GLU A 146 -21.48 13.74 61.02
CA GLU A 146 -20.89 14.27 59.78
C GLU A 146 -19.47 13.72 59.53
N LEU A 147 -18.61 13.71 60.55
CA LEU A 147 -17.28 13.09 60.45
C LEU A 147 -17.36 11.58 60.19
N GLY A 148 -18.32 10.90 60.82
CA GLY A 148 -18.59 9.49 60.56
C GLY A 148 -19.00 9.26 59.12
N SER A 149 -19.93 10.07 58.61
CA SER A 149 -20.38 10.05 57.22
C SER A 149 -19.22 10.31 56.26
N LEU A 150 -18.43 11.37 56.47
CA LEU A 150 -17.27 11.71 55.65
C LEU A 150 -16.23 10.59 55.65
N LYS A 151 -15.96 9.98 56.80
CA LYS A 151 -15.05 8.83 56.91
C LYS A 151 -15.56 7.64 56.09
N THR A 152 -16.85 7.33 56.17
CA THR A 152 -17.44 6.24 55.38
C THR A 152 -17.41 6.54 53.89
N HIS A 153 -17.69 7.79 53.48
CA HIS A 153 -17.61 8.24 52.11
C HIS A 153 -16.18 8.10 51.57
N CYS A 154 -15.19 8.66 52.27
CA CYS A 154 -13.78 8.54 51.88
C CYS A 154 -13.32 7.08 51.82
N SER A 155 -13.72 6.24 52.77
CA SER A 155 -13.43 4.81 52.74
C SER A 155 -14.06 4.10 51.54
N ASN A 156 -15.26 4.52 51.12
CA ASN A 156 -15.93 3.98 49.95
C ASN A 156 -15.22 4.40 48.66
N GLU A 157 -14.83 5.67 48.54
CA GLU A 157 -14.07 6.18 47.39
C GLU A 157 -12.71 5.49 47.25
N ILE A 158 -11.96 5.35 48.34
CA ILE A 158 -10.67 4.62 48.34
C ILE A 158 -10.88 3.17 47.90
N ARG A 159 -11.96 2.53 48.37
CA ARG A 159 -12.28 1.16 47.95
C ARG A 159 -12.68 1.09 46.48
N GLY A 160 -13.43 2.08 45.98
CA GLY A 160 -13.81 2.19 44.57
C GLY A 160 -12.58 2.31 43.67
N VAL A 161 -11.73 3.29 43.95
CA VAL A 161 -10.47 3.51 43.23
C VAL A 161 -9.57 2.27 43.30
N SER A 162 -9.48 1.60 44.45
CA SER A 162 -8.72 0.35 44.58
C SER A 162 -9.29 -0.79 43.73
N GLY A 163 -10.62 -0.82 43.53
CA GLY A 163 -11.29 -1.73 42.62
C GLY A 163 -10.92 -1.47 41.17
N GLU A 164 -11.04 -0.22 40.72
CA GLU A 164 -10.67 0.20 39.35
C GLU A 164 -9.19 -0.09 39.04
N PHE A 165 -8.28 0.16 40.00
CA PHE A 165 -6.87 -0.19 39.83
C PHE A 165 -6.62 -1.69 39.69
N LYS A 166 -7.45 -2.53 40.33
CA LYS A 166 -7.36 -3.98 40.19
C LYS A 166 -7.84 -4.42 38.81
N GLU A 167 -8.95 -3.88 38.34
CA GLU A 167 -9.49 -4.15 36.99
C GLU A 167 -8.49 -3.71 35.91
N LEU A 168 -7.94 -2.51 36.01
CA LEU A 168 -6.90 -2.02 35.09
C LEU A 168 -5.67 -2.94 35.07
N ARG A 169 -5.26 -3.48 36.23
CA ARG A 169 -4.15 -4.43 36.31
C ARG A 169 -4.47 -5.74 35.59
N GLU A 170 -5.71 -6.23 35.72
CA GLU A 170 -6.17 -7.43 35.02
C GLU A 170 -6.21 -7.20 33.50
N GLU A 171 -6.72 -6.05 33.05
CA GLU A 171 -6.71 -5.66 31.64
C GLU A 171 -5.29 -5.55 31.07
N ILE A 172 -4.37 -4.89 31.79
CA ILE A 172 -2.96 -4.80 31.39
C ILE A 172 -2.35 -6.21 31.29
N SER A 173 -2.68 -7.12 32.21
CA SER A 173 -2.17 -8.50 32.16
C SER A 173 -2.71 -9.26 30.96
N SER A 174 -4.00 -9.10 30.64
CA SER A 174 -4.63 -9.70 29.46
C SER A 174 -4.03 -9.15 28.18
N PHE A 175 -3.85 -7.83 28.09
CA PHE A 175 -3.25 -7.15 26.96
C PHE A 175 -1.80 -7.60 26.71
N LYS A 176 -1.00 -7.74 27.78
CA LYS A 176 0.36 -8.29 27.68
C LYS A 176 0.34 -9.71 27.09
N ALA A 177 -0.56 -10.57 27.55
CA ALA A 177 -0.69 -11.93 27.02
C ALA A 177 -1.05 -11.93 25.52
N ALA A 178 -1.96 -11.04 25.10
CA ALA A 178 -2.31 -10.87 23.69
C ALA A 178 -1.13 -10.40 22.83
N ILE A 179 -0.33 -9.46 23.32
CA ILE A 179 0.91 -9.00 22.65
C ILE A 179 1.90 -10.15 22.50
N PHE A 180 2.16 -10.93 23.56
CA PHE A 180 3.07 -12.06 23.48
C PHE A 180 2.60 -13.11 22.46
N ALA A 181 1.31 -13.39 22.42
CA ALA A 181 0.73 -14.29 21.42
C ALA A 181 0.88 -13.74 19.99
N CYS A 182 0.72 -12.42 19.81
CA CYS A 182 0.92 -11.76 18.51
C CYS A 182 2.39 -11.85 18.06
N ASN A 183 3.33 -11.52 18.94
CA ASN A 183 4.76 -11.58 18.66
C ASN A 183 5.19 -12.99 18.26
N LYS A 184 4.71 -14.02 18.97
CA LYS A 184 4.98 -15.41 18.61
C LYS A 184 4.46 -15.76 17.20
N ARG A 185 3.26 -15.30 16.85
CA ARG A 185 2.70 -15.51 15.49
C ARG A 185 3.52 -14.79 14.43
N LEU A 186 4.05 -13.61 14.73
CA LEU A 186 4.93 -12.87 13.82
C LEU A 186 6.24 -13.62 13.60
N GLU A 187 6.87 -14.13 14.66
CA GLU A 187 8.08 -14.97 14.55
C GLU A 187 7.83 -16.24 13.71
N ASP A 188 6.67 -16.89 13.89
CA ASP A 188 6.30 -18.06 13.08
C ASP A 188 6.06 -17.70 11.60
N MET A 189 5.50 -16.50 11.34
CA MET A 189 5.36 -15.98 9.98
C MET A 189 6.71 -15.64 9.34
N GLU A 190 7.61 -15.01 10.10
CA GLU A 190 8.96 -14.67 9.67
C GLU A 190 9.73 -15.93 9.27
N LYS A 191 9.73 -16.98 10.11
CA LYS A 191 10.34 -18.28 9.78
C LYS A 191 9.76 -18.93 8.53
N ARG A 192 8.45 -18.81 8.31
CA ARG A 192 7.81 -19.36 7.10
C ARG A 192 8.19 -18.60 5.85
N VAL A 193 8.32 -17.28 5.95
CA VAL A 193 8.79 -16.44 4.84
C VAL A 193 10.25 -16.75 4.54
N GLU A 194 11.11 -16.83 5.55
CA GLU A 194 12.53 -17.20 5.39
C GLU A 194 12.68 -18.59 4.73
N ALA A 195 11.89 -19.58 5.16
CA ALA A 195 11.87 -20.90 4.51
C ALA A 195 11.39 -20.82 3.05
N MET A 196 10.40 -19.99 2.75
CA MET A 196 9.91 -19.77 1.38
C MET A 196 10.97 -19.09 0.51
N GLU A 197 11.67 -18.08 1.01
CA GLU A 197 12.74 -17.38 0.31
C GLU A 197 13.95 -18.27 0.05
N THR A 198 14.32 -19.09 1.04
CA THR A 198 15.38 -20.09 0.90
C THR A 198 15.01 -21.13 -0.15
N ASN A 199 13.77 -21.63 -0.10
CA ASN A 199 13.26 -22.56 -1.11
C ASN A 199 13.18 -21.92 -2.49
N TYR A 200 12.80 -20.65 -2.62
CA TYR A 200 12.75 -19.98 -3.91
C TYR A 200 14.15 -19.76 -4.50
N SER A 201 15.11 -19.39 -3.65
CA SER A 201 16.50 -19.17 -4.08
C SER A 201 17.20 -20.47 -4.47
N SER A 202 16.91 -21.57 -3.76
CA SER A 202 17.42 -22.91 -4.10
C SER A 202 16.64 -23.60 -5.22
N ASN A 203 15.35 -23.28 -5.40
CA ASN A 203 14.49 -23.77 -6.47
C ASN A 203 14.47 -22.85 -7.70
N LYS A 204 15.34 -21.84 -7.79
CA LYS A 204 15.86 -21.43 -9.12
C LYS A 204 16.55 -22.66 -9.67
N SER A 205 15.75 -23.51 -10.29
CA SER A 205 16.15 -24.86 -10.59
C SER A 205 17.33 -24.75 -11.55
N PRO A 206 18.43 -25.49 -11.33
CA PRO A 206 19.49 -25.57 -12.32
C PRO A 206 18.95 -26.02 -13.69
N ALA A 207 17.78 -26.68 -13.72
CA ALA A 207 17.09 -26.98 -14.96
C ALA A 207 16.54 -25.74 -15.67
N ILE A 208 16.08 -24.70 -14.96
CA ILE A 208 15.63 -23.44 -15.58
C ILE A 208 16.83 -22.71 -16.18
N GLU A 209 17.94 -22.58 -15.44
CA GLU A 209 19.16 -21.95 -15.96
C GLU A 209 19.72 -22.72 -17.16
N SER A 210 19.72 -24.06 -17.11
CA SER A 210 20.10 -24.90 -18.25
C SER A 210 19.18 -24.70 -19.45
N LEU A 211 17.86 -24.61 -19.24
CA LEU A 211 16.90 -24.37 -20.32
C LEU A 211 17.04 -22.96 -20.92
N GLU A 212 17.32 -21.95 -20.09
CA GLU A 212 17.59 -20.58 -20.56
C GLU A 212 18.86 -20.55 -21.43
N GLN A 213 19.92 -21.24 -21.03
CA GLN A 213 21.13 -21.40 -21.83
C GLN A 213 20.85 -22.13 -23.15
N ASP A 214 20.12 -23.25 -23.12
CA ASP A 214 19.76 -23.99 -24.34
C ASP A 214 18.93 -23.12 -25.30
N ILE A 215 18.03 -22.28 -24.78
CA ILE A 215 17.25 -21.33 -25.58
C ILE A 215 18.16 -20.28 -26.23
N GLU A 216 19.16 -19.77 -25.51
CA GLU A 216 20.12 -18.80 -26.06
C GLU A 216 20.98 -19.44 -27.16
N ASP A 217 21.47 -20.66 -26.93
CA ASP A 217 22.28 -21.41 -27.89
C ASP A 217 21.48 -21.71 -29.17
N LEU A 218 20.24 -22.17 -29.03
CA LEU A 218 19.35 -22.43 -30.18
C LEU A 218 18.99 -21.15 -30.95
N LYS A 219 18.82 -20.02 -30.27
CA LYS A 219 18.60 -18.73 -30.94
C LYS A 219 19.81 -18.30 -31.75
N MET A 220 21.01 -18.49 -31.21
CA MET A 220 22.26 -18.21 -31.92
C MET A 220 22.40 -19.11 -33.15
N GLU A 221 22.15 -20.42 -33.01
CA GLU A 221 22.21 -21.36 -34.13
C GLU A 221 21.19 -20.99 -35.23
N LEU A 222 19.97 -20.61 -34.87
CA LEU A 222 18.98 -20.14 -35.83
C LEU A 222 19.43 -18.88 -36.58
N HIS A 223 19.99 -17.91 -35.85
CA HIS A 223 20.49 -16.68 -36.47
C HIS A 223 21.64 -16.97 -37.44
N ASP A 224 22.57 -17.84 -37.07
CA ASP A 224 23.69 -18.23 -37.93
C ASP A 224 23.20 -18.93 -39.20
N ARG A 225 22.24 -19.86 -39.06
CA ARG A 225 21.63 -20.54 -40.20
C ARG A 225 20.86 -19.59 -41.12
N ASP A 226 20.11 -18.66 -40.56
CA ASP A 226 19.39 -17.64 -41.35
C ASP A 226 20.36 -16.73 -42.09
N GLN A 227 21.47 -16.34 -41.45
CA GLN A 227 22.53 -15.55 -42.08
C GLN A 227 23.24 -16.33 -43.20
N ASP A 228 23.51 -17.61 -43.00
CA ASP A 228 24.08 -18.49 -44.02
C ASP A 228 23.15 -18.65 -45.25
N LEU A 229 21.83 -18.71 -45.01
CA LEU A 229 20.84 -18.76 -46.08
C LEU A 229 20.79 -17.44 -46.86
N LEU A 230 20.77 -16.31 -46.17
CA LEU A 230 20.77 -14.97 -46.78
C LEU A 230 22.10 -14.61 -47.46
N GLY A 231 23.20 -15.29 -47.11
CA GLY A 231 24.52 -15.04 -47.71
C GLY A 231 24.58 -15.26 -49.22
N ASN A 232 23.64 -16.00 -49.80
CA ASN A 232 23.54 -16.22 -51.25
C ASN A 232 22.56 -15.27 -51.94
N ASP A 233 21.87 -14.41 -51.17
CA ASP A 233 20.84 -13.51 -51.66
C ASP A 233 21.42 -12.09 -51.82
N ILE A 234 21.23 -11.52 -53.00
CA ILE A 234 21.66 -10.17 -53.34
C ILE A 234 20.43 -9.29 -53.52
N GLN A 235 20.36 -8.21 -52.74
CA GLN A 235 19.34 -7.18 -52.88
C GLN A 235 19.83 -6.03 -53.76
N ILE A 236 19.17 -5.82 -54.89
CA ILE A 236 19.43 -4.74 -55.83
C ILE A 236 18.29 -3.71 -55.75
N SER A 237 18.58 -2.57 -55.14
CA SER A 237 17.62 -1.48 -54.96
C SER A 237 17.71 -0.44 -56.08
N HIS A 238 16.69 0.43 -56.19
CA HIS A 238 16.66 1.58 -57.09
C HIS A 238 16.63 1.28 -58.60
N ILE A 239 16.11 0.11 -58.99
CA ILE A 239 15.84 -0.18 -60.42
C ILE A 239 14.43 0.34 -60.77
N PRO A 240 14.27 1.23 -61.76
CA PRO A 240 12.95 1.67 -62.22
C PRO A 240 12.13 0.49 -62.73
N GLU A 241 10.84 0.46 -62.39
CA GLU A 241 9.92 -0.62 -62.75
C GLU A 241 9.31 -0.39 -64.14
N THR A 242 9.31 -1.42 -64.99
CA THR A 242 8.67 -1.38 -66.30
C THR A 242 7.76 -2.59 -66.51
N LYS A 243 6.62 -2.42 -67.18
CA LYS A 243 5.52 -3.42 -67.26
C LYS A 243 5.89 -4.76 -67.93
N SER A 244 7.09 -4.88 -68.50
CA SER A 244 7.53 -6.06 -69.27
C SER A 244 9.03 -6.33 -69.10
N GLU A 245 9.56 -6.09 -67.91
CA GLU A 245 10.97 -6.43 -67.62
C GLU A 245 11.13 -7.88 -67.19
N ASN A 246 12.27 -8.46 -67.56
CA ASN A 246 12.72 -9.74 -67.05
C ASN A 246 13.79 -9.49 -65.96
N PRO A 247 13.53 -9.82 -64.67
CA PRO A 247 14.47 -9.62 -63.58
C PRO A 247 15.82 -10.32 -63.79
N ILE A 248 15.85 -11.50 -64.41
CA ILE A 248 17.09 -12.25 -64.67
C ILE A 248 17.99 -11.45 -65.61
N HIS A 249 17.43 -10.93 -66.70
CA HIS A 249 18.17 -10.11 -67.65
C HIS A 249 18.69 -8.80 -67.01
N LEU A 250 17.92 -8.18 -66.09
CA LEU A 250 18.36 -7.00 -65.35
C LEU A 250 19.61 -7.30 -64.50
N VAL A 251 19.61 -8.43 -63.79
CA VAL A 251 20.78 -8.87 -63.01
C VAL A 251 21.99 -9.07 -63.92
N SER A 252 21.83 -9.74 -65.07
CA SER A 252 22.92 -9.96 -66.04
C SER A 252 23.49 -8.64 -66.59
N VAL A 253 22.63 -7.67 -66.93
CA VAL A 253 23.07 -6.35 -67.39
C VAL A 253 23.84 -5.62 -66.30
N ILE A 254 23.36 -5.65 -65.05
CA ILE A 254 24.04 -4.99 -63.93
C ILE A 254 25.39 -5.65 -63.66
N ALA A 255 25.47 -6.98 -63.65
CA ALA A 255 26.72 -7.70 -63.52
C ALA A 255 27.74 -7.29 -64.61
N LEU A 256 27.31 -7.27 -65.87
CA LEU A 256 28.14 -6.82 -66.98
C LEU A 256 28.61 -5.36 -66.83
N LYS A 257 27.74 -4.47 -66.31
CA LYS A 257 28.12 -3.07 -66.04
C LYS A 257 29.12 -2.94 -64.89
N LEU A 258 29.10 -3.86 -63.93
CA LEU A 258 30.08 -3.94 -62.85
C LEU A 258 31.36 -4.69 -63.23
N GLY A 259 31.46 -5.19 -64.48
CA GLY A 259 32.62 -5.96 -64.96
C GLY A 259 32.64 -7.41 -64.49
N MET A 260 31.50 -7.94 -64.04
CA MET A 260 31.34 -9.33 -63.61
C MET A 260 30.68 -10.16 -64.73
N THR A 261 31.10 -11.42 -64.85
CA THR A 261 30.45 -12.40 -65.74
C THR A 261 29.59 -13.32 -64.87
N VAL A 262 28.27 -13.28 -65.08
CA VAL A 262 27.29 -14.12 -64.37
C VAL A 262 26.51 -14.87 -65.44
N ASP A 263 26.53 -16.20 -65.40
CA ASP A 263 25.71 -17.03 -66.28
C ASP A 263 24.28 -17.07 -65.73
N GLU A 264 23.28 -17.21 -66.60
CA GLU A 264 21.88 -17.39 -66.17
C GLU A 264 21.73 -18.65 -65.30
N ARG A 265 22.58 -19.66 -65.50
CA ARG A 265 22.63 -20.88 -64.66
C ARG A 265 23.11 -20.64 -63.24
N ASP A 266 23.82 -19.54 -63.00
CA ASP A 266 24.28 -19.17 -61.66
C ASP A 266 23.15 -18.54 -60.83
N ILE A 267 22.08 -18.06 -61.49
CA ILE A 267 20.95 -17.38 -60.86
C ILE A 267 19.84 -18.40 -60.61
N VAL A 268 19.54 -18.70 -59.33
CA VAL A 268 18.45 -19.61 -58.94
C VAL A 268 17.11 -18.95 -59.20
N SER A 269 16.97 -17.70 -58.76
CA SER A 269 15.74 -16.94 -58.82
C SER A 269 16.05 -15.46 -58.78
N ALA A 270 15.31 -14.68 -59.58
CA ALA A 270 15.32 -13.23 -59.53
C ALA A 270 13.88 -12.71 -59.50
N VAL A 271 13.50 -12.04 -58.43
CA VAL A 271 12.12 -11.61 -58.18
C VAL A 271 12.11 -10.18 -57.64
N ARG A 272 11.14 -9.37 -58.09
CA ARG A 272 10.82 -8.09 -57.44
C ARG A 272 10.06 -8.36 -56.15
N VAL A 273 10.56 -7.83 -55.04
CA VAL A 273 9.94 -8.02 -53.73
C VAL A 273 9.32 -6.71 -53.26
N GLY A 274 8.06 -6.78 -52.85
CA GLY A 274 7.29 -5.64 -52.37
C GLY A 274 5.89 -5.58 -53.01
N ALA A 275 4.95 -4.93 -52.33
CA ALA A 275 3.59 -4.74 -52.84
C ALA A 275 3.62 -3.87 -54.11
N LEU A 276 3.13 -4.41 -55.23
CA LEU A 276 3.05 -3.71 -56.52
C LEU A 276 2.46 -2.33 -56.32
N ARG A 277 3.22 -1.28 -56.65
CA ARG A 277 2.70 0.07 -56.50
C ARG A 277 1.68 0.33 -57.62
N PRO A 278 0.48 0.82 -57.29
CA PRO A 278 -0.45 1.26 -58.32
C PRO A 278 0.22 2.34 -59.16
N ALA A 279 0.11 2.22 -60.49
CA ALA A 279 0.72 3.13 -61.43
C ALA A 279 0.42 4.58 -61.02
N ALA A 280 1.46 5.42 -60.93
CA ALA A 280 1.44 6.77 -60.38
C ALA A 280 0.64 7.79 -61.22
N GLY A 281 -0.61 7.47 -61.55
CA GLY A 281 -1.52 8.28 -62.36
C GLY A 281 -2.76 8.78 -61.62
N ALA A 282 -2.87 8.63 -60.28
CA ALA A 282 -4.11 8.97 -59.58
C ALA A 282 -3.98 9.71 -58.23
N ALA A 283 -2.78 10.07 -57.76
CA ALA A 283 -2.66 10.84 -56.52
C ALA A 283 -1.45 11.79 -56.56
N GLU A 284 -1.66 13.01 -57.05
CA GLU A 284 -0.78 14.15 -56.78
C GLU A 284 -0.78 14.43 -55.27
N GLY A 285 0.36 14.25 -54.60
CA GLY A 285 0.58 14.85 -53.28
C GLY A 285 1.27 14.02 -52.19
N ALA A 286 1.64 12.75 -52.43
CA ALA A 286 2.36 11.95 -51.43
C ALA A 286 3.85 11.83 -51.77
N ALA A 287 4.69 12.09 -50.75
CA ALA A 287 6.15 12.12 -50.80
C ALA A 287 6.79 11.04 -51.68
N ALA A 288 7.81 11.43 -52.46
CA ALA A 288 8.55 10.61 -53.40
C ALA A 288 8.99 9.27 -52.78
N ALA A 289 8.25 8.21 -53.06
CA ALA A 289 8.50 6.89 -52.50
C ALA A 289 9.57 6.16 -53.33
N SER A 290 10.65 5.70 -52.70
CA SER A 290 11.79 5.00 -53.34
C SER A 290 11.36 3.74 -54.12
N PRO A 291 12.04 3.38 -55.23
CA PRO A 291 11.75 2.18 -56.04
C PRO A 291 11.86 0.87 -55.25
N GLN A 292 11.12 -0.17 -55.66
CA GLN A 292 11.19 -1.48 -54.99
C GLN A 292 12.55 -2.16 -55.16
N PRO A 293 13.01 -2.90 -54.13
CA PRO A 293 14.17 -3.75 -54.26
C PRO A 293 13.88 -5.04 -55.04
N THR A 294 14.88 -5.48 -55.78
CA THR A 294 14.93 -6.73 -56.54
C THR A 294 15.82 -7.69 -55.77
N TRP A 295 15.39 -8.93 -55.55
CA TRP A 295 16.21 -9.96 -54.90
C TRP A 295 16.65 -10.98 -55.95
N ALA A 296 17.91 -11.39 -55.88
CA ALA A 296 18.46 -12.46 -56.70
C ALA A 296 19.20 -13.45 -55.80
N SER A 297 18.85 -14.73 -55.88
CA SER A 297 19.51 -15.80 -55.12
C SER A 297 20.45 -16.56 -56.05
N LYS A 298 21.68 -16.80 -55.59
CA LYS A 298 22.69 -17.59 -56.32
C LYS A 298 22.70 -19.03 -55.83
N GLU A 299 22.86 -20.02 -56.73
CA GLU A 299 22.99 -21.41 -56.30
C GLU A 299 24.42 -21.62 -55.81
N ASN A 300 24.58 -21.97 -54.55
CA ASN A 300 25.87 -22.31 -54.00
C ASN A 300 26.16 -23.78 -54.33
N GLN A 301 26.94 -24.04 -55.38
CA GLN A 301 27.47 -25.38 -55.66
C GLN A 301 28.52 -25.75 -54.59
N ARG A 302 28.07 -26.03 -53.37
CA ARG A 302 28.89 -26.64 -52.33
C ARG A 302 28.56 -28.13 -52.25
N GLY A 303 29.43 -28.95 -52.86
CA GLY A 303 29.66 -30.34 -52.46
C GLY A 303 28.92 -31.42 -53.24
N SER A 304 29.39 -31.73 -54.45
CA SER A 304 29.46 -33.13 -54.92
C SER A 304 30.94 -33.49 -55.05
N THR A 305 31.50 -33.96 -53.96
CA THR A 305 32.77 -34.71 -53.90
C THR A 305 32.53 -35.96 -53.08
#